data_AF-A0A9P8JQB2-F1
#
_entry.id   AF-A0A9P8JQB2-F1
#
_cell.length_a   1.000
_cell.length_b   1.000
_cell.length_c   1.000
_cell.angle_alpha   90.00
_cell.angle_beta   90.00
_cell.angle_gamma   90.00
#
_symmetry.space_group_name_H-M   'P 1'
#
loop_
_entity.id
_entity.type
_entity.pdbx_description
1 polymer ?
#
loop_
_entity_poly.entity_id
_entity_poly.type
_entity_poly.pdbx_seq_one_letter_code
_entity_poly.pdbx_strand_id
1 'polypeptide(L)'
;MASRVLRDVTNYKRSQLADRRQAFEERKAELLTQTQKSSDPIQTLLDGLKKLGLKSTTAQTSNGGFSLSNTSQMLIQSTFDASIPSALPSAWQADLERLLTIQSNKFEYTDLFSRLATEWVDKPNDANLLLGSPFGGDSTAESSDTESFESVQVGREEMYRQRQEWDSFVFTERQTDTDAIEAYLSALFIEPQQKKKVHKTAFDHLHDAFCKWTVTNSTCSSQDVEQAIKAVLSADLLSGRKRDELIALSNAGKGVLTEVADVINMEIANLGDW
;
A
#
# COMPACT_ATOMS: atom_id res chain seq x y z
N MET A 1 -7.75 -10.49 18.98
CA MET A 1 -7.71 -9.14 18.39
C MET A 1 -7.24 -9.09 16.92
N ALA A 2 -6.40 -10.03 16.43
CA ALA A 2 -6.15 -10.19 14.99
C ALA A 2 -7.44 -10.30 14.14
N SER A 3 -8.50 -10.88 14.71
CA SER A 3 -9.85 -10.93 14.12
C SER A 3 -10.44 -9.55 13.75
N ARG A 4 -10.13 -8.47 14.49
CA ARG A 4 -10.69 -7.14 14.19
C ARG A 4 -10.04 -6.51 12.95
N VAL A 5 -8.72 -6.55 12.87
CA VAL A 5 -7.98 -6.05 11.69
C VAL A 5 -8.35 -6.89 10.46
N LEU A 6 -8.45 -8.21 10.60
CA LEU A 6 -8.90 -9.08 9.51
C LEU A 6 -10.32 -8.74 9.05
N ARG A 7 -11.25 -8.45 9.97
CA ARG A 7 -12.60 -7.97 9.63
C ARG A 7 -12.57 -6.64 8.88
N ASP A 8 -11.80 -5.68 9.37
CA ASP A 8 -11.73 -4.34 8.76
C ASP A 8 -11.10 -4.42 7.35
N VAL A 9 -10.02 -5.20 7.18
CA VAL A 9 -9.40 -5.50 5.88
C VAL A 9 -10.37 -6.20 4.95
N THR A 10 -11.12 -7.20 5.45
CA THR A 10 -12.08 -7.94 4.63
C THR A 10 -13.26 -7.05 4.21
N ASN A 11 -13.75 -6.20 5.11
CA ASN A 11 -14.82 -5.25 4.82
C ASN A 11 -14.39 -4.23 3.77
N TYR A 12 -13.17 -3.70 3.89
CA TYR A 12 -12.58 -2.79 2.91
C TYR A 12 -12.39 -3.46 1.55
N LYS A 13 -11.80 -4.67 1.49
CA LYS A 13 -11.66 -5.43 0.24
C LYS A 13 -13.02 -5.70 -0.41
N ARG A 14 -14.08 -5.92 0.38
CA ARG A 14 -15.44 -6.13 -0.11
C ARG A 14 -16.05 -4.86 -0.69
N SER A 15 -15.91 -3.70 -0.04
CA SER A 15 -16.40 -2.44 -0.61
C SER A 15 -15.70 -2.12 -1.92
N GLN A 16 -14.38 -2.29 -1.97
CA GLN A 16 -13.62 -2.09 -3.19
C GLN A 16 -13.99 -3.08 -4.30
N LEU A 17 -14.27 -4.34 -3.96
CA LEU A 17 -14.80 -5.32 -4.91
C LEU A 17 -16.17 -4.91 -5.45
N ALA A 18 -17.04 -4.35 -4.60
CA ALA A 18 -18.36 -3.87 -4.98
C ALA A 18 -18.23 -2.68 -5.97
N ASP A 19 -17.36 -1.72 -5.68
CA ASP A 19 -17.09 -0.57 -6.57
C ASP A 19 -16.57 -1.04 -7.93
N ARG A 20 -15.61 -1.99 -7.93
CA ARG A 20 -15.07 -2.57 -9.16
C ARG A 20 -16.12 -3.34 -9.96
N ARG A 21 -17.01 -4.07 -9.27
CA ARG A 21 -18.14 -4.77 -9.91
C ARG A 21 -19.11 -3.78 -10.53
N GLN A 22 -19.50 -2.74 -9.80
CA GLN A 22 -20.42 -1.72 -10.31
C GLN A 22 -19.83 -1.03 -11.55
N ALA A 23 -18.59 -0.55 -11.45
CA ALA A 23 -17.92 0.10 -12.56
C ALA A 23 -17.70 -0.84 -13.77
N PHE A 24 -17.61 -2.16 -13.55
CA PHE A 24 -17.57 -3.13 -14.63
C PHE A 24 -18.95 -3.34 -15.28
N GLU A 25 -20.01 -3.52 -14.49
CA GLU A 25 -21.37 -3.71 -15.02
C GLU A 25 -21.87 -2.47 -15.77
N GLU A 26 -21.54 -1.26 -15.30
CA GLU A 26 -21.86 0.00 -15.99
C GLU A 26 -21.20 0.04 -17.38
N ARG A 27 -19.88 -0.21 -17.44
CA ARG A 27 -19.15 -0.23 -18.72
C ARG A 27 -19.59 -1.38 -19.64
N LYS A 28 -19.95 -2.53 -19.08
CA LYS A 28 -20.51 -3.67 -19.83
C LYS A 28 -21.86 -3.30 -20.43
N ALA A 29 -22.75 -2.67 -19.66
CA ALA A 29 -24.05 -2.22 -20.15
C ALA A 29 -23.88 -1.17 -21.26
N GLU A 30 -23.00 -0.18 -21.04
CA GLU A 30 -22.67 0.83 -22.06
C GLU A 30 -22.16 0.17 -23.34
N LEU A 31 -21.21 -0.77 -23.23
CA LEU A 31 -20.67 -1.50 -24.37
C LEU A 31 -21.74 -2.28 -25.13
N LEU A 32 -22.64 -2.99 -24.44
CA LEU A 32 -23.73 -3.73 -25.09
C LEU A 32 -24.69 -2.78 -25.83
N THR A 33 -25.00 -1.61 -25.24
CA THR A 33 -25.84 -0.60 -25.93
C THR A 33 -25.14 0.02 -27.14
N GLN A 34 -23.83 0.20 -27.07
CA GLN A 34 -23.02 0.71 -28.19
C GLN A 34 -22.97 -0.32 -29.33
N THR A 35 -22.79 -1.59 -29.00
CA THR A 35 -22.81 -2.71 -29.95
C THR A 35 -24.14 -2.81 -30.68
N GLN A 36 -25.27 -2.64 -29.98
CA GLN A 36 -26.60 -2.70 -30.60
C GLN A 36 -26.89 -1.54 -31.57
N LYS A 37 -26.22 -0.39 -31.38
CA LYS A 37 -26.35 0.81 -32.22
C LYS A 37 -25.33 0.86 -33.38
N SER A 38 -24.31 0.01 -33.34
CA SER A 38 -23.21 0.04 -34.29
C SER A 38 -23.54 -0.71 -35.57
N SER A 39 -22.96 -0.25 -36.69
CA SER A 39 -23.00 -0.97 -37.97
C SER A 39 -22.16 -2.26 -37.93
N ASP A 40 -21.10 -2.28 -37.11
CA ASP A 40 -20.17 -3.39 -36.95
C ASP A 40 -20.10 -3.84 -35.47
N PRO A 41 -21.03 -4.69 -35.02
CA PRO A 41 -21.15 -5.07 -33.60
C PRO A 41 -19.92 -5.81 -33.08
N ILE A 42 -19.31 -6.67 -33.89
CA ILE A 42 -18.16 -7.51 -33.48
C ILE A 42 -16.90 -6.67 -33.24
N GLN A 43 -16.61 -5.68 -34.11
CA GLN A 43 -15.45 -4.80 -33.91
C GLN A 43 -15.64 -3.92 -32.67
N THR A 44 -16.86 -3.42 -32.47
CA THR A 44 -17.22 -2.59 -31.31
C THR A 44 -17.01 -3.36 -30.00
N LEU A 45 -17.49 -4.62 -29.93
CA LEU A 45 -17.26 -5.53 -28.80
C LEU A 45 -15.77 -5.78 -28.56
N LEU A 46 -15.01 -6.04 -29.62
CA LEU A 46 -13.60 -6.38 -29.53
C LEU A 46 -12.75 -5.22 -29.00
N ASP A 47 -13.02 -3.99 -29.47
CA ASP A 47 -12.35 -2.80 -28.96
C ASP A 47 -12.82 -2.42 -27.56
N GLY A 48 -14.10 -2.62 -27.23
CA GLY A 48 -14.62 -2.49 -25.87
C GLY A 48 -13.94 -3.46 -24.89
N LEU A 49 -13.76 -4.72 -25.27
CA LEU A 49 -13.05 -5.72 -24.48
C LEU A 49 -11.58 -5.36 -24.25
N LYS A 50 -10.90 -4.82 -25.27
CA LYS A 50 -9.53 -4.29 -25.13
C LYS A 50 -9.48 -3.12 -24.14
N LYS A 51 -10.42 -2.18 -24.22
CA LYS A 51 -10.51 -1.04 -23.28
C LYS A 51 -10.78 -1.47 -21.85
N LEU A 52 -11.56 -2.55 -21.66
CA LEU A 52 -11.80 -3.16 -20.35
C LEU A 52 -10.58 -3.93 -19.80
N GLY A 53 -9.47 -4.00 -20.54
CA GLY A 53 -8.27 -4.73 -20.14
C GLY A 53 -8.48 -6.26 -20.07
N LEU A 54 -9.58 -6.76 -20.62
CA LEU A 54 -9.91 -8.17 -20.64
C LEU A 54 -9.02 -8.87 -21.67
N LYS A 55 -7.93 -9.47 -21.18
CA LYS A 55 -7.11 -10.37 -21.99
C LYS A 55 -7.91 -11.64 -22.30
N SER A 56 -7.57 -12.31 -23.40
CA SER A 56 -8.12 -13.58 -23.85
C SER A 56 -7.86 -14.68 -22.81
N THR A 57 -8.60 -14.65 -21.70
CA THR A 57 -8.30 -15.46 -20.50
C THR A 57 -9.16 -16.72 -20.43
N THR A 58 -10.05 -16.93 -21.40
CA THR A 58 -10.79 -18.18 -21.53
C THR A 58 -10.02 -19.15 -22.40
N ALA A 59 -9.36 -20.06 -21.70
CA ALA A 59 -8.57 -21.19 -22.15
C ALA A 59 -7.16 -20.84 -22.65
N GLN A 60 -6.19 -21.47 -21.99
CA GLN A 60 -4.91 -21.83 -22.62
C GLN A 60 -5.20 -22.28 -24.06
N THR A 61 -4.44 -21.74 -25.00
CA THR A 61 -4.52 -22.05 -26.44
C THR A 61 -4.40 -23.54 -26.76
N SER A 62 -4.01 -24.37 -25.79
CA SER A 62 -3.98 -25.84 -25.89
C SER A 62 -5.35 -26.50 -26.04
N ASN A 63 -6.44 -25.88 -25.57
CA ASN A 63 -7.79 -26.49 -25.59
C ASN A 63 -8.79 -25.75 -26.50
N GLY A 64 -8.33 -25.05 -27.54
CA GLY A 64 -9.22 -24.38 -28.49
C GLY A 64 -9.82 -23.07 -27.99
N GLY A 65 -9.10 -22.36 -27.10
CA GLY A 65 -9.49 -21.03 -26.65
C GLY A 65 -9.56 -20.02 -27.81
N PHE A 66 -10.65 -19.25 -27.83
CA PHE A 66 -10.87 -18.15 -28.78
C PHE A 66 -9.92 -16.99 -28.50
N SER A 67 -8.93 -16.77 -29.39
CA SER A 67 -7.94 -15.69 -29.21
C SER A 67 -8.47 -14.36 -29.74
N LEU A 68 -8.73 -13.42 -28.82
CA LEU A 68 -9.17 -12.04 -29.14
C LEU A 68 -8.25 -11.32 -30.15
N SER A 69 -6.95 -11.65 -30.18
CA SER A 69 -6.02 -11.06 -31.16
C SER A 69 -6.34 -11.50 -32.58
N ASN A 70 -6.71 -12.77 -32.76
CA ASN A 70 -6.91 -13.39 -34.06
C ASN A 70 -8.31 -13.12 -34.60
N THR A 71 -9.30 -12.93 -33.72
CA THR A 71 -10.68 -12.61 -34.12
C THR A 71 -10.76 -11.37 -35.00
N SER A 72 -9.96 -10.34 -34.73
CA SER A 72 -9.94 -9.12 -35.56
C SER A 72 -9.51 -9.40 -37.00
N GLN A 73 -8.48 -10.23 -37.17
CA GLN A 73 -7.95 -10.63 -38.46
C GLN A 73 -8.89 -11.62 -39.17
N MET A 74 -9.48 -12.56 -38.44
CA MET A 74 -10.47 -13.50 -38.98
C MET A 74 -11.76 -12.79 -39.42
N LEU A 75 -12.16 -11.73 -38.72
CA LEU A 75 -13.30 -10.90 -39.12
C LEU A 75 -13.02 -10.19 -40.45
N ILE A 76 -11.84 -9.60 -40.60
CA ILE A 76 -11.41 -9.01 -41.88
C ILE A 76 -11.35 -10.08 -42.97
N GLN A 77 -10.84 -11.29 -42.69
CA GLN A 77 -10.81 -12.37 -43.68
C GLN A 77 -12.22 -12.80 -44.11
N SER A 78 -13.17 -12.86 -43.17
CA SER A 78 -14.56 -13.25 -43.46
C SER A 78 -15.30 -12.35 -44.44
N THR A 79 -14.84 -11.10 -44.63
CA THR A 79 -15.45 -10.21 -45.63
C THR A 79 -14.99 -10.50 -47.06
N PHE A 80 -13.85 -11.17 -47.23
CA PHE A 80 -13.26 -11.46 -48.55
C PHE A 80 -13.30 -12.95 -48.91
N ASP A 81 -13.42 -13.83 -47.92
CA ASP A 81 -13.30 -15.28 -48.09
C ASP A 81 -14.67 -15.96 -48.05
N ALA A 82 -15.14 -16.42 -49.21
CA ALA A 82 -16.41 -17.15 -49.36
C ALA A 82 -16.39 -18.54 -48.72
N SER A 83 -15.23 -19.05 -48.26
CA SER A 83 -15.14 -20.31 -47.53
C SER A 83 -15.57 -20.19 -46.06
N ILE A 84 -15.69 -18.96 -45.54
CA ILE A 84 -16.13 -18.72 -44.17
C ILE A 84 -17.66 -18.68 -44.12
N PRO A 85 -18.32 -19.60 -43.37
CA PRO A 85 -19.76 -19.59 -43.24
C PRO A 85 -20.27 -18.32 -42.57
N SER A 86 -21.37 -17.78 -43.05
CA SER A 86 -22.02 -16.57 -42.48
C SER A 86 -22.49 -16.76 -41.03
N ALA A 87 -22.60 -18.00 -40.54
CA ALA A 87 -22.89 -18.32 -39.15
C ALA A 87 -21.70 -18.14 -38.19
N LEU A 88 -20.46 -18.09 -38.71
CA LEU A 88 -19.26 -18.02 -37.90
C LEU A 88 -19.08 -16.66 -37.21
N PRO A 89 -19.30 -15.50 -37.88
CA PRO A 89 -19.29 -14.20 -37.21
C PRO A 89 -20.31 -14.07 -36.08
N SER A 90 -21.52 -14.63 -36.24
CA SER A 90 -22.52 -14.64 -35.16
C SER A 90 -22.07 -15.51 -33.97
N ALA A 91 -21.37 -16.61 -34.21
CA ALA A 91 -20.80 -17.42 -33.13
C ALA A 91 -19.68 -16.68 -32.39
N TRP A 92 -18.83 -15.95 -33.11
CA TRP A 92 -17.80 -15.09 -32.50
C TRP A 92 -18.42 -13.99 -31.64
N GLN A 93 -19.49 -13.35 -32.10
CA GLN A 93 -20.21 -12.36 -31.29
C GLN A 93 -20.72 -12.99 -29.98
N ALA A 94 -21.38 -14.14 -30.06
CA ALA A 94 -21.90 -14.84 -28.88
C ALA A 94 -20.76 -15.23 -27.91
N ASP A 95 -19.60 -15.64 -28.43
CA ASP A 95 -18.42 -15.91 -27.61
C ASP A 95 -17.88 -14.65 -26.92
N LEU A 96 -17.81 -13.51 -27.60
CA LEU A 96 -17.39 -12.23 -27.02
C LEU A 96 -18.34 -11.79 -25.89
N GLU A 97 -19.66 -11.92 -26.08
CA GLU A 97 -20.66 -11.63 -25.06
C GLU A 97 -20.58 -12.61 -23.87
N ARG A 98 -20.26 -13.89 -24.15
CA ARG A 98 -19.99 -14.90 -23.12
C ARG A 98 -18.79 -14.52 -22.26
N LEU A 99 -17.75 -13.90 -22.81
CA LEU A 99 -16.61 -13.42 -22.02
C LEU A 99 -17.02 -12.36 -20.99
N LEU A 100 -17.87 -11.40 -21.40
CA LEU A 100 -18.39 -10.38 -20.50
C LEU A 100 -19.22 -11.01 -19.37
N THR A 101 -20.02 -12.02 -19.70
CA THR A 101 -20.80 -12.80 -18.72
C THR A 101 -19.90 -13.58 -17.75
N ILE A 102 -18.83 -14.20 -18.23
CA ILE A 102 -17.87 -14.92 -17.37
C ILE A 102 -17.21 -13.97 -16.36
N GLN A 103 -16.84 -12.76 -16.78
CA GLN A 103 -16.24 -11.78 -15.89
C GLN A 103 -17.23 -11.23 -14.87
N SER A 104 -18.47 -10.99 -15.29
CA SER A 104 -19.58 -10.66 -14.39
C SER A 104 -19.75 -11.74 -13.31
N ASN A 105 -19.86 -13.01 -13.71
CA ASN A 105 -19.97 -14.15 -12.80
C ASN A 105 -18.78 -14.27 -11.85
N LYS A 106 -17.56 -13.94 -12.32
CA LYS A 106 -16.37 -13.94 -11.47
C LYS A 106 -16.50 -12.96 -10.31
N PHE A 107 -17.02 -11.75 -10.55
CA PHE A 107 -17.31 -10.80 -9.47
C PHE A 107 -18.38 -11.32 -8.51
N GLU A 108 -19.44 -11.96 -9.03
CA GLU A 108 -20.49 -12.55 -8.18
C GLU A 108 -19.97 -13.67 -7.28
N TYR A 109 -19.18 -14.59 -7.84
CA TYR A 109 -18.57 -15.67 -7.05
C TYR A 109 -17.57 -15.13 -6.04
N THR A 110 -16.78 -14.12 -6.40
CA THR A 110 -15.85 -13.50 -5.45
C THR A 110 -16.59 -12.82 -4.29
N ASP A 111 -17.72 -12.14 -4.56
CA ASP A 111 -18.58 -11.59 -3.52
C ASP A 111 -19.15 -12.70 -2.62
N LEU A 112 -19.71 -13.76 -3.21
CA LEU A 112 -20.24 -14.91 -2.46
C LEU A 112 -19.17 -15.53 -1.55
N PHE A 113 -17.98 -15.81 -2.08
CA PHE A 113 -16.87 -16.37 -1.30
C PHE A 113 -16.42 -15.41 -0.20
N SER A 114 -16.38 -14.10 -0.47
CA SER A 114 -16.03 -13.10 0.55
C SER A 114 -17.03 -13.07 1.69
N ARG A 115 -18.33 -13.21 1.39
CA ARG A 115 -19.40 -13.28 2.40
C ARG A 115 -19.28 -14.54 3.23
N LEU A 116 -19.10 -15.69 2.58
CA LEU A 116 -18.93 -16.98 3.26
C LEU A 116 -17.69 -16.97 4.17
N ALA A 117 -16.57 -16.42 3.69
CA ALA A 117 -15.36 -16.28 4.50
C ALA A 117 -15.61 -15.40 5.74
N THR A 118 -16.37 -14.31 5.61
CA THR A 118 -16.73 -13.49 6.77
C THR A 118 -17.71 -14.13 7.71
N GLU A 119 -18.73 -14.85 7.19
CA GLU A 119 -19.62 -15.63 8.05
C GLU A 119 -18.87 -16.70 8.82
N TRP A 120 -17.86 -17.32 8.20
CA TRP A 120 -17.01 -18.32 8.84
C TRP A 120 -16.12 -17.73 9.95
N VAL A 121 -15.64 -16.49 9.77
CA VAL A 121 -14.89 -15.74 10.81
C VAL A 121 -15.81 -15.26 11.94
N ASP A 122 -17.05 -14.88 11.62
CA ASP A 122 -18.00 -14.32 12.59
C ASP A 122 -18.76 -15.39 13.39
N LYS A 123 -18.98 -16.57 12.80
CA LYS A 123 -19.62 -17.73 13.44
C LYS A 123 -18.64 -18.90 13.45
N PRO A 124 -17.67 -18.93 14.38
CA PRO A 124 -16.76 -20.05 14.50
C PRO A 124 -17.56 -21.33 14.82
N ASN A 125 -17.53 -22.31 13.93
CA ASN A 125 -18.06 -23.66 14.19
C ASN A 125 -17.14 -24.39 15.19
N ASP A 126 -17.58 -25.50 15.79
CA ASP A 126 -16.82 -26.30 16.77
C ASP A 126 -15.38 -26.65 16.29
N ALA A 127 -15.18 -26.75 14.97
CA ALA A 127 -13.87 -26.93 14.35
C ALA A 127 -12.87 -25.77 14.56
N ASN A 128 -13.34 -24.52 14.73
CA ASN A 128 -12.51 -23.35 15.00
C ASN A 128 -12.13 -23.21 16.48
N LEU A 129 -12.91 -23.77 17.41
CA LEU A 129 -12.55 -23.83 18.84
C LEU A 129 -11.36 -24.75 19.10
N LEU A 130 -11.12 -25.74 18.24
CA LEU A 130 -9.97 -26.65 18.32
C LEU A 130 -8.65 -26.04 17.82
N LEU A 131 -8.70 -24.96 17.03
CA LEU A 131 -7.52 -24.25 16.53
C LEU A 131 -7.11 -23.04 17.40
N GLY A 132 -7.95 -22.65 18.35
CA GLY A 132 -7.83 -21.40 19.10
C GLY A 132 -7.40 -21.54 20.56
N SER A 133 -6.63 -22.56 20.94
CA SER A 133 -6.03 -22.63 22.29
C SER A 133 -4.58 -22.14 22.29
N PRO A 134 -4.32 -20.84 22.53
CA PRO A 134 -3.09 -20.41 23.16
C PRO A 134 -3.26 -20.54 24.69
N PHE A 135 -2.40 -21.36 25.27
CA PHE A 135 -2.01 -21.41 26.68
C PHE A 135 -2.50 -20.22 27.52
N GLY A 136 -3.39 -20.51 28.47
CA GLY A 136 -3.66 -19.62 29.59
C GLY A 136 -2.40 -19.41 30.41
N GLY A 137 -1.91 -18.18 30.45
CA GLY A 137 -0.89 -17.69 31.35
C GLY A 137 -1.42 -16.46 32.08
N ASP A 138 -2.27 -16.70 33.08
CA ASP A 138 -2.56 -15.74 34.14
C ASP A 138 -1.40 -15.79 35.13
N SER A 139 -0.72 -14.66 35.32
CA SER A 139 0.10 -14.35 36.50
C SER A 139 0.45 -12.87 36.49
N THR A 140 -0.41 -12.13 37.16
CA THR A 140 -0.12 -10.89 37.87
C THR A 140 1.16 -10.99 38.69
N ALA A 141 2.13 -10.09 38.46
CA ALA A 141 3.25 -9.85 39.37
C ALA A 141 3.64 -8.36 39.32
N GLU A 142 3.16 -7.65 40.34
CA GLU A 142 3.78 -6.55 41.09
C GLU A 142 4.87 -5.72 40.41
N SER A 143 4.55 -4.45 40.13
CA SER A 143 5.51 -3.38 39.92
C SER A 143 5.46 -2.47 41.15
N SER A 144 6.51 -2.53 41.96
CA SER A 144 6.71 -1.68 43.14
C SER A 144 8.14 -1.13 43.12
N ASP A 145 8.37 -0.14 42.25
CA ASP A 145 9.58 0.69 42.27
C ASP A 145 9.18 2.13 42.56
N THR A 146 8.88 2.42 43.82
CA THR A 146 8.91 3.78 44.37
C THR A 146 10.34 4.07 44.82
N GLU A 147 11.18 4.45 43.86
CA GLU A 147 12.47 5.09 44.14
C GLU A 147 12.20 6.46 44.78
N SER A 148 12.55 6.52 46.07
CA SER A 148 12.64 7.70 46.90
C SER A 148 13.52 8.76 46.23
N PHE A 149 12.93 9.88 45.80
CA PHE A 149 13.69 11.09 45.50
C PHE A 149 14.35 11.60 46.79
N GLU A 150 15.55 11.10 47.04
CA GLU A 150 16.48 11.63 48.02
C GLU A 150 16.85 13.05 47.57
N SER A 151 16.23 14.04 48.20
CA SER A 151 16.54 15.45 48.04
C SER A 151 17.97 15.70 48.52
N VAL A 152 18.92 15.57 47.59
CA VAL A 152 20.33 15.84 47.85
C VAL A 152 20.50 17.31 48.19
N GLN A 153 20.75 17.57 49.45
CA GLN A 153 21.00 18.88 50.03
C GLN A 153 22.47 19.32 49.78
N VAL A 154 22.90 19.36 48.51
CA VAL A 154 24.16 20.04 48.10
C VAL A 154 23.80 21.26 47.27
N GLY A 155 23.94 22.45 47.83
CA GLY A 155 23.57 23.65 47.06
C GLY A 155 23.75 24.99 47.75
N ARG A 156 24.66 25.14 48.72
CA ARG A 156 24.87 26.45 49.37
C ARG A 156 26.28 27.03 49.32
N GLU A 157 27.31 26.29 48.96
CA GLU A 157 28.64 26.89 48.73
C GLU A 157 29.08 26.75 47.29
N GLU A 158 28.92 25.54 46.72
CA GLU A 158 29.25 25.28 45.33
C GLU A 158 28.33 26.05 44.36
N MET A 159 27.03 26.17 44.66
CA MET A 159 26.11 26.99 43.87
C MET A 159 26.52 28.47 43.87
N TYR A 160 26.99 29.01 45.00
CA TYR A 160 27.39 30.42 45.07
C TYR A 160 28.75 30.67 44.41
N ARG A 161 29.70 29.72 44.49
CA ARG A 161 30.96 29.77 43.73
C ARG A 161 30.71 29.72 42.24
N GLN A 162 29.87 28.79 41.78
CA GLN A 162 29.48 28.71 40.38
C GLN A 162 28.77 29.99 39.94
N ARG A 163 27.87 30.55 40.76
CA ARG A 163 27.23 31.85 40.47
C ARG A 163 28.25 32.99 40.37
N GLN A 164 29.24 33.03 41.26
CA GLN A 164 30.25 34.09 41.27
C GLN A 164 31.21 33.98 40.07
N GLU A 165 31.61 32.77 39.68
CA GLU A 165 32.35 32.53 38.44
C GLU A 165 31.50 32.91 37.22
N TRP A 166 30.22 32.52 37.20
CA TRP A 166 29.30 32.86 36.13
C TRP A 166 29.09 34.38 36.01
N ASP A 167 28.91 35.08 37.12
CA ASP A 167 28.82 36.55 37.16
C ASP A 167 30.12 37.18 36.63
N SER A 168 31.28 36.63 36.95
CA SER A 168 32.56 37.12 36.42
C SER A 168 32.69 36.95 34.90
N PHE A 169 32.15 35.87 34.34
CA PHE A 169 32.15 35.62 32.88
C PHE A 169 31.11 36.47 32.14
N VAL A 170 29.96 36.74 32.76
CA VAL A 170 28.84 37.45 32.13
C VAL A 170 29.01 38.97 32.21
N PHE A 171 29.53 39.49 33.33
CA PHE A 171 29.60 40.94 33.56
C PHE A 171 30.98 41.56 33.32
N THR A 172 31.98 40.77 32.95
CA THR A 172 33.28 41.29 32.50
C THR A 172 33.32 41.28 30.98
N GLU A 173 33.27 42.45 30.34
CA GLU A 173 33.40 42.57 28.90
C GLU A 173 34.80 42.11 28.47
N ARG A 174 34.87 40.93 27.84
CA ARG A 174 36.11 40.34 27.39
C ARG A 174 36.51 41.01 26.08
N GLN A 175 37.62 41.75 26.08
CA GLN A 175 38.20 42.29 24.85
C GLN A 175 38.66 41.13 23.96
N THR A 176 37.81 40.75 23.01
CA THR A 176 38.14 39.78 21.98
C THR A 176 38.53 40.49 20.71
N ASP A 177 39.62 40.04 20.10
CA ASP A 177 40.05 40.47 18.77
C ASP A 177 39.05 39.92 17.73
N THR A 178 38.11 40.77 17.34
CA THR A 178 37.05 40.44 16.36
C THR A 178 37.64 40.06 15.02
N ASP A 179 38.75 40.68 14.63
CA ASP A 179 39.37 40.50 13.32
C ASP A 179 40.06 39.14 13.26
N ALA A 180 40.74 38.73 14.34
CA ALA A 180 41.32 37.40 14.45
C ALA A 180 40.25 36.29 14.48
N ILE A 181 39.12 36.52 15.16
CA ILE A 181 38.01 35.57 15.20
C ILE A 181 37.35 35.47 13.82
N GLU A 182 37.12 36.58 13.13
CA GLU A 182 36.54 36.59 11.79
C GLU A 182 37.49 35.93 10.78
N ALA A 183 38.80 36.18 10.87
CA ALA A 183 39.81 35.49 10.06
C ALA A 183 39.84 33.98 10.33
N TYR A 184 39.73 33.56 11.59
CA TYR A 184 39.68 32.14 11.94
C TYR A 184 38.40 31.47 11.43
N LEU A 185 37.24 32.09 11.64
CA LEU A 185 35.95 31.56 11.20
C LEU A 185 35.84 31.54 9.67
N SER A 186 36.34 32.56 8.98
CA SER A 186 36.38 32.57 7.51
C SER A 186 37.30 31.49 6.95
N ALA A 187 38.47 31.27 7.55
CA ALA A 187 39.35 30.15 7.20
C ALA A 187 38.69 28.79 7.46
N LEU A 188 37.92 28.65 8.55
CA LEU A 188 37.28 27.38 8.92
C LEU A 188 36.05 27.05 8.07
N PHE A 189 35.24 28.06 7.72
CA PHE A 189 33.92 27.84 7.11
C PHE A 189 33.83 28.27 5.64
N ILE A 190 34.57 29.29 5.20
CA ILE A 190 34.46 29.84 3.84
C ILE A 190 35.48 29.18 2.92
N GLU A 191 36.74 29.10 3.33
CA GLU A 191 37.83 28.55 2.52
C GLU A 191 37.64 27.07 2.10
N PRO A 192 37.19 26.15 2.96
CA PRO A 192 36.96 24.76 2.56
C PRO A 192 35.71 24.59 1.69
N GLN A 193 34.72 25.48 1.78
CA GLN A 193 33.54 25.45 0.90
C GLN A 193 33.86 25.90 -0.53
N GLN A 194 34.80 26.83 -0.71
CA GLN A 194 35.24 27.23 -2.06
C GLN A 194 36.04 26.14 -2.78
N LYS A 195 36.75 25.26 -2.05
CA LYS A 195 37.59 24.19 -2.62
C LYS A 195 36.82 22.90 -2.93
N LYS A 196 35.64 22.71 -2.33
CA LYS A 196 34.75 21.56 -2.60
C LYS A 196 33.46 22.04 -3.25
N LYS A 197 33.51 22.34 -4.54
CA LYS A 197 32.35 22.24 -5.44
C LYS A 197 31.92 20.78 -5.56
N VAL A 198 31.50 20.16 -4.47
CA VAL A 198 30.68 18.94 -4.54
C VAL A 198 29.32 19.45 -4.96
N HIS A 199 29.10 19.49 -6.28
CA HIS A 199 27.93 20.09 -6.93
C HIS A 199 26.60 19.41 -6.57
N LYS A 200 26.59 18.47 -5.63
CA LYS A 200 25.40 17.79 -5.15
C LYS A 200 25.64 17.22 -3.76
N THR A 201 24.92 17.72 -2.76
CA THR A 201 24.95 17.15 -1.42
C THR A 201 24.32 15.76 -1.42
N ALA A 202 24.57 14.95 -0.39
CA ALA A 202 23.86 13.68 -0.21
C ALA A 202 22.34 13.88 -0.13
N PHE A 203 21.90 15.03 0.38
CA PHE A 203 20.51 15.44 0.41
C PHE A 203 19.96 15.74 -0.99
N ASP A 204 20.74 16.41 -1.85
CA ASP A 204 20.35 16.65 -3.25
C ASP A 204 20.27 15.34 -4.05
N HIS A 205 21.11 14.36 -3.73
CA HIS A 205 21.01 13.02 -4.30
C HIS A 205 19.75 12.27 -3.84
N LEU A 206 19.41 12.38 -2.55
CA LEU A 206 18.17 11.83 -2.01
C LEU A 206 16.95 12.51 -2.64
N HIS A 207 16.97 13.83 -2.75
CA HIS A 207 15.92 14.61 -3.39
C HIS A 207 15.74 14.23 -4.86
N ASP A 208 16.81 14.14 -5.64
CA ASP A 208 16.78 13.63 -7.02
C ASP A 208 16.19 12.23 -7.12
N ALA A 209 16.57 11.34 -6.19
CA ALA A 209 16.06 9.98 -6.13
C ALA A 209 14.56 9.99 -5.81
N PHE A 210 14.11 10.84 -4.88
CA PHE A 210 12.72 10.99 -4.51
C PHE A 210 11.87 11.61 -5.64
N CYS A 211 12.41 12.58 -6.38
CA CYS A 211 11.74 13.16 -7.55
C CYS A 211 11.59 12.17 -8.70
N LYS A 212 12.50 11.20 -8.82
CA LYS A 212 12.43 10.11 -9.80
C LYS A 212 11.67 8.90 -9.28
N TRP A 213 11.48 8.81 -7.97
CA TRP A 213 10.74 7.74 -7.33
C TRP A 213 9.25 7.99 -7.55
N THR A 214 8.65 7.17 -8.39
CA THR A 214 7.20 7.15 -8.55
C THR A 214 6.62 6.02 -7.72
N VAL A 215 5.62 6.36 -6.90
CA VAL A 215 4.87 5.40 -6.07
C VAL A 215 4.34 4.23 -6.91
N THR A 216 4.02 4.48 -8.18
CA THR A 216 3.53 3.49 -9.16
C THR A 216 4.50 2.35 -9.49
N ASN A 217 5.81 2.50 -9.26
CA ASN A 217 6.81 1.45 -9.51
C ASN A 217 7.12 0.60 -8.27
N SER A 218 6.49 0.89 -7.14
CA SER A 218 6.85 0.30 -5.84
C SER A 218 5.75 -0.64 -5.37
N THR A 219 6.05 -1.94 -5.28
CA THR A 219 5.18 -2.93 -4.65
C THR A 219 5.54 -3.06 -3.17
N CYS A 220 4.56 -2.92 -2.28
CA CYS A 220 4.68 -3.18 -0.86
C CYS A 220 4.66 -4.69 -0.59
N SER A 221 5.64 -5.19 0.14
CA SER A 221 5.71 -6.59 0.59
C SER A 221 5.38 -6.71 2.08
N SER A 222 5.13 -7.94 2.55
CA SER A 222 4.90 -8.22 3.98
C SER A 222 6.07 -7.76 4.85
N GLN A 223 7.30 -7.79 4.32
CA GLN A 223 8.50 -7.35 5.01
C GLN A 223 8.56 -5.83 5.15
N ASP A 224 8.07 -5.10 4.14
CA ASP A 224 8.01 -3.64 4.19
C ASP A 224 6.99 -3.18 5.23
N VAL A 225 5.84 -3.87 5.33
CA VAL A 225 4.85 -3.63 6.39
C VAL A 225 5.45 -3.89 7.78
N GLU A 226 6.19 -4.98 7.95
CA GLU A 226 6.84 -5.30 9.22
C GLU A 226 7.90 -4.24 9.60
N GLN A 227 8.71 -3.80 8.64
CA GLN A 227 9.70 -2.74 8.86
C GLN A 227 9.05 -1.40 9.16
N ALA A 228 7.96 -1.06 8.48
CA ALA A 228 7.19 0.15 8.75
C ALA A 228 6.60 0.13 10.18
N ILE A 229 6.02 -1.00 10.61
CA ILE A 229 5.51 -1.16 11.98
C ILE A 229 6.64 -0.96 13.00
N LYS A 230 7.81 -1.58 12.79
CA LYS A 230 8.97 -1.41 13.68
C LYS A 230 9.45 0.04 13.73
N ALA A 231 9.54 0.70 12.57
CA ALA A 231 9.94 2.09 12.48
C ALA A 231 8.96 3.00 13.24
N VAL A 232 7.66 2.83 13.04
CA VAL A 232 6.62 3.61 13.74
C VAL A 232 6.66 3.37 15.26
N LEU A 233 6.87 2.13 15.70
CA LEU A 233 7.01 1.80 17.13
C LEU A 233 8.29 2.40 17.75
N SER A 234 9.38 2.49 16.99
CA SER A 234 10.65 3.07 17.44
C SER A 234 10.63 4.60 17.51
N ALA A 235 9.84 5.25 16.65
CA ALA A 235 9.69 6.70 16.64
C ALA A 235 8.82 7.23 17.80
N ASP A 236 8.23 6.35 18.60
CA ASP A 236 7.31 6.61 19.72
C ASP A 236 6.20 7.64 19.42
N LEU A 237 5.79 7.69 18.13
CA LEU A 237 4.76 8.61 17.64
C LEU A 237 3.35 8.19 18.05
N LEU A 238 3.17 6.96 18.54
CA LEU A 238 1.90 6.38 18.92
C LEU A 238 1.94 5.90 20.37
N SER A 239 0.98 6.33 21.18
CA SER A 239 0.85 5.92 22.59
C SER A 239 -0.46 5.18 22.86
N GLY A 240 -0.46 4.39 23.94
CA GLY A 240 -1.61 3.64 24.43
C GLY A 240 -2.14 2.60 23.43
N ARG A 241 -3.46 2.54 23.29
CA ARG A 241 -4.18 1.50 22.53
C ARG A 241 -3.69 1.30 21.10
N LYS A 242 -3.33 2.38 20.39
CA LYS A 242 -2.87 2.29 18.99
C LYS A 242 -1.51 1.58 18.88
N ARG A 243 -0.65 1.76 19.88
CA ARG A 243 0.65 1.08 19.98
C ARG A 243 0.46 -0.41 20.23
N ASP A 244 -0.42 -0.76 21.17
CA ASP A 244 -0.75 -2.15 21.50
C ASP A 244 -1.36 -2.89 20.30
N GLU A 245 -2.22 -2.21 19.53
CA GLU A 245 -2.80 -2.74 18.30
C GLU A 245 -1.73 -2.98 17.21
N LEU A 246 -0.74 -2.09 17.07
CA LEU A 246 0.37 -2.26 16.12
C LEU A 246 1.31 -3.41 16.52
N ILE A 247 1.56 -3.56 17.83
CA ILE A 247 2.33 -4.70 18.38
C ILE A 247 1.57 -6.01 18.13
N ALA A 248 0.26 -6.04 18.37
CA ALA A 248 -0.56 -7.21 18.08
C ALA A 248 -0.59 -7.56 16.59
N LEU A 249 -0.59 -6.55 15.70
CA LEU A 249 -0.53 -6.75 14.25
C LEU A 249 0.83 -7.30 13.79
N SER A 250 1.94 -6.80 14.33
CA SER A 250 3.29 -7.35 14.13
C SER A 250 3.34 -8.85 14.45
N ASN A 251 2.62 -9.28 15.49
CA ASN A 251 2.63 -10.67 15.95
C ASN A 251 1.54 -11.56 15.31
N ALA A 252 0.69 -11.02 14.43
CA ALA A 252 -0.46 -11.73 13.86
C ALA A 252 -0.10 -12.78 12.78
N GLY A 253 1.19 -12.94 12.48
CA GLY A 253 1.72 -13.91 11.51
C GLY A 253 1.81 -13.37 10.09
N LYS A 254 2.69 -13.99 9.28
CA LYS A 254 3.05 -13.49 7.94
C LYS A 254 1.86 -13.36 6.98
N GLY A 255 0.85 -14.23 7.10
CA GLY A 255 -0.36 -14.17 6.26
C GLY A 255 -1.12 -12.86 6.43
N VAL A 256 -1.33 -12.39 7.66
CA VAL A 256 -2.06 -11.13 7.93
C VAL A 256 -1.28 -9.92 7.40
N LEU A 257 0.05 -9.93 7.52
CA LEU A 257 0.90 -8.87 7.00
C LEU A 257 0.89 -8.82 5.46
N THR A 258 0.82 -9.98 4.79
CA THR A 258 0.63 -10.03 3.33
C THR A 258 -0.70 -9.43 2.93
N GLU A 259 -1.78 -9.74 3.65
CA GLU A 259 -3.10 -9.15 3.35
C GLU A 259 -3.10 -7.63 3.49
N VAL A 260 -2.41 -7.09 4.51
CA VAL A 260 -2.22 -5.64 4.69
C VAL A 260 -1.38 -5.05 3.55
N ALA A 261 -0.29 -5.71 3.16
CA ALA A 261 0.53 -5.29 2.03
C ALA A 261 -0.28 -5.25 0.71
N ASP A 262 -1.16 -6.23 0.50
CA ASP A 262 -2.05 -6.27 -0.66
C ASP A 262 -3.03 -5.09 -0.67
N VAL A 263 -3.60 -4.70 0.48
CA VAL A 263 -4.45 -3.51 0.57
C VAL A 263 -3.67 -2.24 0.23
N ILE A 264 -2.46 -2.10 0.77
CA ILE A 264 -1.59 -0.95 0.46
C ILE A 264 -1.27 -0.92 -1.04
N ASN A 265 -1.00 -2.06 -1.66
CA ASN A 265 -0.79 -2.15 -3.11
C ASN A 265 -2.05 -1.80 -3.91
N MET A 266 -3.24 -2.16 -3.43
CA MET A 266 -4.50 -1.76 -4.06
C MET A 266 -4.68 -0.24 -4.03
N GLU A 267 -4.34 0.42 -2.91
CA GLU A 267 -4.37 1.89 -2.80
C GLU A 267 -3.29 2.55 -3.67
N ILE A 268 -2.07 2.03 -3.67
CA ILE A 268 -0.97 2.51 -4.53
C ILE A 268 -1.35 2.43 -6.02
N ALA A 269 -2.02 1.36 -6.43
CA ALA A 269 -2.52 1.23 -7.80
C ALA A 269 -3.62 2.25 -8.13
N ASN A 270 -4.40 2.66 -7.13
CA ASN A 270 -5.49 3.63 -7.26
C ASN A 270 -5.00 5.10 -7.18
N LEU A 271 -3.75 5.36 -6.77
CA LEU A 271 -3.19 6.72 -6.72
C LEU A 271 -3.17 7.42 -8.09
N GLY A 272 -3.21 6.68 -9.20
CA GLY A 272 -3.31 7.25 -10.54
C GLY A 272 -4.70 7.83 -10.88
N ASP A 273 -5.72 7.45 -10.11
CA ASP A 273 -7.12 7.89 -10.29
C ASP A 273 -7.50 9.07 -9.35
N TRP A 274 -6.57 9.54 -8.50
CA TRP A 274 -6.70 10.75 -7.66
C TRP A 274 -6.21 12.01 -8.37
#